data_AF-A0A183GIU0-F1
#
_entry.id   AF-A0A183GIU0-F1
#
_cell.length_a   1.000
_cell.length_b   1.000
_cell.length_c   1.000
_cell.angle_alpha   90.00
_cell.angle_beta   90.00
_cell.angle_gamma   90.00
#
_symmetry.space_group_name_H-M   'P 1'
#
loop_
_entity.id
_entity.type
_entity.pdbx_description
1 polymer ?
#
loop_
_entity_poly.entity_id
_entity_poly.type
_entity_poly.pdbx_seq_one_letter_code
_entity_poly.pdbx_strand_id
1 'polypeptide(L)'
;MLKQIERCGAARIKWWRMKEKEAAVISRVRLLTVTAADETWKRATEAIRQAARLELGTTKPGRRKVDKQTWLWTDDVKAKEYQKAKKAAKKAVAVAKATHYGDVYRKLESREGELYLYRLA
;
A
#
# COMPACT_ATOMS: atom_id res chain seq x y z
N MET A 1 1.48 -15.46 -6.03
CA MET A 1 2.66 -14.57 -5.94
C MET A 1 2.59 -13.78 -4.64
N LEU A 2 3.43 -14.12 -3.66
CA LEU A 2 3.53 -13.36 -2.41
C LEU A 2 4.28 -12.05 -2.70
N LYS A 3 3.54 -10.94 -2.82
CA LYS A 3 4.16 -9.61 -2.90
C LYS A 3 4.91 -9.36 -1.60
N GLN A 4 6.23 -9.19 -1.68
CA GLN A 4 7.01 -8.78 -0.52
C GLN A 4 6.48 -7.42 -0.02
N ILE A 5 6.12 -7.38 1.26
CA ILE A 5 5.68 -6.15 1.91
C ILE A 5 6.94 -5.36 2.26
N GLU A 6 7.20 -4.27 1.54
CA GLU A 6 8.23 -3.32 1.94
C GLU A 6 7.93 -2.79 3.34
N ARG A 7 8.90 -2.91 4.25
CA ARG A 7 8.83 -2.40 5.62
C ARG A 7 9.66 -1.14 5.72
N CYS A 8 9.20 -0.18 6.53
CA CYS A 8 10.02 0.95 6.93
C CYS A 8 11.34 0.47 7.53
N GLY A 9 12.42 1.16 7.17
CA GLY A 9 13.80 0.83 7.57
C GLY A 9 14.08 0.91 9.07
N ALA A 10 15.37 0.85 9.42
CA ALA A 10 15.84 0.80 10.81
C ALA A 10 15.33 1.96 11.67
N ALA A 11 15.25 1.73 12.98
CA ALA A 11 14.83 2.74 13.94
C ALA A 11 15.78 3.95 13.92
N ARG A 12 15.21 5.16 13.76
CA ARG A 12 15.95 6.42 13.75
C ARG A 12 15.63 7.22 15.01
N ILE A 13 16.64 7.87 15.57
CA ILE A 13 16.48 8.81 16.67
C ILE A 13 15.77 10.06 16.15
N LYS A 14 14.82 10.60 16.91
CA LYS A 14 14.04 11.78 16.52
C LYS A 14 14.80 13.10 16.80
N TRP A 15 15.91 13.32 16.11
CA TRP A 15 16.77 14.50 16.32
C TRP A 15 16.03 15.84 16.16
N TRP A 16 14.96 15.90 15.37
CA TRP A 16 14.12 17.10 15.24
C TRP A 16 13.44 17.55 16.56
N ARG A 17 13.36 16.66 17.57
CA ARG A 17 12.87 16.98 18.92
C ARG A 17 13.94 17.56 19.85
N MET A 18 15.21 17.62 19.41
CA MET A 18 16.33 18.05 20.26
C MET A 18 16.09 19.44 20.85
N LYS A 19 15.54 20.38 20.06
CA LYS A 19 15.23 21.74 20.49
C LYS A 19 14.30 21.82 21.72
N GLU A 20 13.40 20.86 21.89
CA GLU A 20 12.44 20.84 23.00
C GLU A 20 12.99 20.16 24.26
N LYS A 21 13.95 19.24 24.10
CA LYS A 21 14.40 18.32 25.17
C LYS A 21 15.90 18.40 25.47
N GLU A 22 16.56 19.45 25.01
CA GLU A 22 18.02 19.61 25.10
C GLU A 22 18.53 19.45 26.54
N ALA A 23 17.94 20.16 27.50
CA ALA A 23 18.35 20.07 28.91
C ALA A 23 18.20 18.66 29.50
N ALA A 24 17.14 17.93 29.12
CA ALA A 24 16.92 16.55 29.57
C ALA A 24 17.91 15.56 28.96
N VAL A 25 18.33 15.80 27.71
CA VAL A 25 19.37 15.00 27.06
C VAL A 25 20.72 15.29 27.70
N ILE A 26 21.08 16.58 27.89
CA ILE A 26 22.35 17.00 28.50
C ILE A 26 22.48 16.47 29.93
N SER A 27 21.42 16.55 30.73
CA SER A 27 21.46 16.08 32.12
C SER A 27 21.69 14.57 32.25
N ARG A 28 21.32 13.78 31.23
CA ARG A 28 21.53 12.33 31.20
C ARG A 28 22.91 11.91 30.69
N VAL A 29 23.60 12.77 29.95
CA VAL A 29 24.96 12.48 29.51
C VAL A 29 25.88 12.60 30.71
N ARG A 30 26.30 11.44 31.25
CA ARG A 30 27.24 11.39 32.39
C ARG A 30 28.59 11.99 31.98
N LEU A 31 29.20 12.73 32.91
CA LEU A 31 30.60 13.15 32.81
C LEU A 31 31.49 11.91 32.86
N LEU A 32 32.38 11.76 31.87
CA LEU A 32 33.24 10.59 31.69
C LEU A 32 34.62 10.82 32.33
N THR A 33 35.09 9.84 33.11
CA THR A 33 36.49 9.76 33.56
C THR A 33 37.39 9.35 32.40
N VAL A 34 38.34 10.21 32.03
CA VAL A 34 39.25 9.97 30.91
C VAL A 34 40.26 8.88 31.31
N THR A 35 40.29 7.79 30.54
CA THR A 35 41.23 6.67 30.75
C THR A 35 42.07 6.40 29.50
N ALA A 36 41.43 6.31 28.32
CA ALA A 36 42.08 6.23 27.02
C ALA A 36 41.28 6.99 25.97
N ALA A 37 41.92 7.76 25.09
CA ALA A 37 41.25 8.73 24.22
C ALA A 37 40.18 8.10 23.30
N ASP A 38 40.52 7.04 22.55
CA ASP A 38 39.57 6.38 21.63
C ASP A 38 38.39 5.73 22.36
N GLU A 39 38.67 5.07 23.48
CA GLU A 39 37.60 4.49 24.31
C GLU A 39 36.70 5.57 24.90
N THR A 40 37.28 6.70 25.30
CA THR A 40 36.54 7.83 25.87
C THR A 40 35.61 8.43 24.82
N TRP A 41 36.07 8.63 23.58
CA TRP A 41 35.25 9.09 22.46
C TRP A 41 34.12 8.11 22.11
N LYS A 42 34.41 6.81 22.08
CA LYS A 42 33.40 5.78 21.81
C LYS A 42 32.32 5.75 22.89
N ARG A 43 32.72 5.81 24.17
CA ARG A 43 31.80 5.82 25.32
C ARG A 43 30.97 7.11 25.37
N ALA A 44 31.56 8.27 25.08
CA ALA A 44 30.85 9.54 25.00
C ALA A 44 29.79 9.49 23.88
N THR A 45 30.15 9.00 22.70
CA THR A 45 29.23 8.87 21.56
C THR A 45 28.08 7.94 21.89
N GLU A 46 28.33 6.82 22.56
CA GLU A 46 27.28 5.88 22.96
C GLU A 46 26.39 6.47 24.05
N ALA A 47 26.94 7.16 25.05
CA ALA A 47 26.17 7.84 26.08
C ALA A 47 25.22 8.88 25.49
N ILE A 48 25.69 9.67 24.51
CA ILE A 48 24.86 10.64 23.78
C ILE A 48 23.74 9.92 23.00
N ARG A 49 24.06 8.85 22.27
CA ARG A 49 23.06 8.06 21.52
C ARG A 49 22.01 7.46 22.44
N GLN A 50 22.39 6.95 23.60
CA GLN A 50 21.47 6.36 24.57
C GLN A 50 20.58 7.41 25.24
N ALA A 51 21.16 8.53 25.70
CA ALA A 51 20.40 9.65 26.24
C ALA A 51 19.37 10.17 25.22
N ALA A 52 19.78 10.34 23.95
CA ALA A 52 18.90 10.76 22.88
C ALA A 52 17.78 9.74 22.59
N ARG A 53 18.07 8.43 22.62
CA ARG A 53 17.05 7.38 22.46
C ARG A 53 16.01 7.41 23.58
N LEU A 54 16.44 7.64 24.83
CA LEU A 54 15.56 7.69 25.99
C LEU A 54 14.68 8.94 25.98
N GLU A 55 15.25 10.10 25.67
CA GLU A 55 14.53 11.38 25.77
C GLU A 55 13.77 11.76 24.49
N LEU A 56 14.42 11.66 23.33
CA LEU A 56 13.79 12.04 22.05
C LEU A 56 12.92 10.91 21.47
N GLY A 57 13.17 9.68 21.91
CA GLY A 57 12.54 8.48 21.39
C GLY A 57 13.05 8.07 20.01
N THR A 58 12.60 6.89 19.58
CA THR A 58 12.95 6.31 18.28
C THR A 58 11.70 6.18 17.39
N THR A 59 11.91 6.13 16.08
CA THR A 59 10.86 5.76 15.14
C THR A 59 10.57 4.27 15.25
N LYS A 60 9.30 3.86 15.16
CA LYS A 60 8.92 2.45 15.16
C LYS A 60 9.51 1.76 13.92
N PRO A 61 10.47 0.83 14.06
CA PRO A 61 10.97 0.06 12.93
C PRO A 61 9.88 -0.88 12.42
N GLY A 62 9.95 -1.29 11.15
CA GLY A 62 9.08 -2.36 10.64
C GLY A 62 7.62 -1.97 10.37
N ARG A 63 7.27 -0.68 10.42
CA ARG A 63 5.94 -0.22 9.96
C ARG A 63 5.78 -0.60 8.49
N ARG A 64 4.64 -1.22 8.11
CA ARG A 64 4.34 -1.47 6.70
C ARG A 64 4.43 -0.15 5.95
N LYS A 65 5.24 -0.12 4.89
CA LYS A 65 5.31 1.04 4.02
C LYS A 65 3.98 1.11 3.29
N VAL A 66 3.21 2.15 3.56
CA VAL A 66 1.98 2.37 2.83
C VAL A 66 2.36 3.02 1.52
N ASP A 67 2.07 2.34 0.42
CA ASP A 67 2.23 2.92 -0.90
C ASP A 67 1.37 4.19 -0.99
N LYS A 68 1.99 5.32 -1.34
CA LYS A 68 1.31 6.60 -1.47
C LYS A 68 0.22 6.53 -2.54
N GLN A 69 0.39 5.68 -3.55
CA GLN A 69 -0.59 5.44 -4.60
C GLN A 69 -1.89 4.83 -4.04
N THR A 70 -1.82 4.05 -2.96
CA THR A 70 -2.99 3.41 -2.34
C THR A 70 -3.98 4.44 -1.75
N TRP A 71 -3.51 5.64 -1.38
CA TRP A 71 -4.37 6.71 -0.85
C TRP A 71 -4.82 7.74 -1.89
N LEU A 72 -4.23 7.74 -3.08
CA LEU A 72 -4.49 8.75 -4.10
C LEU A 72 -5.62 8.31 -5.03
N TRP A 73 -6.86 8.59 -4.63
CA TRP A 73 -8.02 8.66 -5.51
C TRP A 73 -7.97 9.96 -6.35
N THR A 74 -6.97 10.11 -7.21
CA THR A 74 -6.96 11.21 -8.19
C THR A 74 -8.03 11.00 -9.26
N ASP A 75 -8.44 12.08 -9.92
CA ASP A 75 -9.48 12.02 -10.96
C ASP A 75 -9.08 11.10 -12.13
N ASP A 76 -7.79 11.01 -12.45
CA ASP A 76 -7.26 10.06 -13.43
C ASP A 76 -7.46 8.58 -13.00
N VAL A 77 -7.23 8.27 -11.73
CA VAL A 77 -7.44 6.92 -11.17
C VAL A 77 -8.93 6.56 -11.20
N LYS A 78 -9.80 7.50 -10.80
CA LYS A 78 -11.26 7.32 -10.88
C LYS A 78 -11.73 7.12 -12.33
N ALA A 79 -11.22 7.93 -13.25
CA ALA A 79 -11.57 7.84 -14.66
C ALA A 79 -11.14 6.49 -15.27
N LYS A 80 -9.94 6.00 -14.94
CA LYS A 80 -9.45 4.69 -15.40
C LYS A 80 -10.30 3.54 -14.88
N GLU A 81 -10.66 3.53 -13.60
CA GLU A 81 -11.53 2.50 -13.03
C GLU A 81 -12.93 2.55 -13.63
N TYR A 82 -13.51 3.74 -13.82
CA TYR A 82 -14.78 3.91 -14.51
C TYR A 82 -14.74 3.36 -15.94
N GLN A 83 -13.69 3.66 -16.71
CA GLN A 83 -13.53 3.16 -18.08
C GLN A 83 -13.42 1.62 -18.11
N LYS A 84 -12.73 1.03 -17.14
CA LYS A 84 -12.60 -0.42 -17.01
C LYS A 84 -13.96 -1.07 -16.72
N ALA A 85 -14.71 -0.53 -15.75
CA ALA A 85 -16.05 -1.00 -15.42
C ALA A 85 -17.00 -0.85 -16.63
N LYS A 86 -16.95 0.29 -17.32
CA LYS A 86 -17.75 0.55 -18.53
C LYS A 86 -17.44 -0.44 -19.66
N LYS A 87 -16.16 -0.75 -19.91
CA LYS A 87 -15.75 -1.75 -20.90
C LYS A 87 -16.25 -3.15 -20.52
N ALA A 88 -16.13 -3.53 -19.25
CA ALA A 88 -16.62 -4.82 -18.76
C ALA A 88 -18.14 -4.96 -18.93
N ALA A 89 -18.90 -3.92 -18.56
CA ALA A 89 -20.36 -3.90 -18.74
C ALA A 89 -20.76 -4.03 -20.21
N LYS A 90 -20.11 -3.27 -21.12
CA LYS A 90 -20.36 -3.39 -22.57
C LYS A 90 -20.08 -4.81 -23.08
N LYS A 91 -18.98 -5.42 -22.65
CA LYS A 91 -18.64 -6.80 -23.04
C LYS A 91 -19.70 -7.78 -22.52
N ALA A 92 -20.13 -7.66 -21.28
CA ALA A 92 -21.18 -8.50 -20.70
C ALA A 92 -22.51 -8.39 -21.48
N VAL A 93 -22.91 -7.17 -21.85
CA VAL A 93 -24.11 -6.95 -22.68
C VAL A 93 -23.99 -7.59 -24.05
N ALA A 94 -22.82 -7.45 -24.70
CA ALA A 94 -22.58 -8.08 -26.01
C ALA A 94 -22.67 -9.61 -25.93
N VAL A 95 -22.07 -10.20 -24.89
CA VAL A 95 -22.15 -11.65 -24.63
C VAL A 95 -23.59 -12.08 -24.39
N ALA A 96 -24.34 -11.38 -23.54
CA ALA A 96 -25.74 -11.71 -23.23
C ALA A 96 -26.64 -11.64 -24.48
N LYS A 97 -26.42 -10.67 -25.36
CA LYS A 97 -27.13 -10.59 -26.64
C LYS A 97 -26.77 -11.75 -27.56
N ALA A 98 -25.48 -12.07 -27.68
CA ALA A 98 -25.03 -13.19 -28.51
C ALA A 98 -25.58 -14.53 -28.01
N THR A 99 -25.60 -14.76 -26.70
CA THR A 99 -26.20 -15.97 -26.12
C THR A 99 -27.70 -16.02 -26.36
N HIS A 100 -28.43 -14.90 -26.16
CA HIS A 100 -29.87 -14.86 -26.40
C HIS A 100 -30.22 -15.23 -27.85
N TYR A 101 -29.58 -14.58 -28.84
CA TYR A 101 -29.85 -14.90 -30.24
C TYR A 101 -29.36 -16.29 -30.62
N GLY A 102 -28.21 -16.72 -30.11
CA GLY A 102 -27.71 -18.08 -30.32
C GLY A 102 -28.70 -19.15 -29.82
N ASP A 103 -29.32 -18.94 -28.66
CA ASP A 103 -30.34 -19.86 -28.13
C ASP A 103 -31.65 -19.80 -28.92
N VAL A 104 -32.04 -18.61 -29.43
CA VAL A 104 -33.19 -18.47 -30.33
C VAL A 104 -32.99 -19.25 -31.62
N TYR A 105 -31.83 -19.10 -32.28
CA TYR A 105 -31.53 -19.83 -33.52
C TYR A 105 -31.42 -21.34 -33.28
N ARG A 106 -30.80 -21.77 -32.19
CA ARG A 106 -30.72 -23.20 -31.82
C ARG A 106 -32.12 -23.83 -31.67
N LYS A 107 -33.11 -23.09 -31.16
CA LYS A 107 -34.51 -23.56 -31.06
C LYS A 107 -35.22 -23.60 -32.41
N LEU A 108 -34.92 -22.66 -33.31
CA LEU A 108 -35.47 -22.64 -34.66
C LEU A 108 -34.95 -23.80 -35.53
N GLU A 109 -33.72 -24.23 -35.30
CA GLU A 109 -33.11 -25.42 -35.95
C GLU A 109 -33.61 -26.76 -35.35
N SER A 110 -34.49 -26.72 -34.34
CA SER A 110 -35.14 -27.91 -33.77
C SER A 110 -36.37 -28.32 -34.59
N ARG A 111 -36.77 -29.59 -34.49
CA ARG A 111 -37.97 -30.15 -35.14
C ARG A 111 -39.28 -29.43 -34.75
N GLU A 112 -39.31 -28.83 -33.55
CA GLU A 112 -40.40 -27.97 -33.08
C GLU A 112 -40.36 -26.56 -33.70
N GLY A 113 -39.18 -26.07 -34.09
CA GLY A 113 -38.97 -24.79 -34.75
C GLY A 113 -39.41 -24.79 -36.22
N GLU A 114 -39.25 -25.91 -36.92
CA GLU A 114 -39.79 -26.12 -38.28
C GLU A 114 -41.31 -25.92 -38.31
N LEU A 115 -42.06 -26.45 -37.32
CA LEU A 115 -43.52 -26.27 -37.20
C LEU A 115 -43.95 -24.81 -36.96
N TYR A 116 -43.08 -23.99 -36.37
CA TYR A 116 -43.35 -22.58 -36.08
C TYR A 116 -43.30 -21.72 -37.36
N LEU A 117 -42.45 -22.08 -38.32
CA LEU A 117 -42.34 -21.39 -39.62
C LEU A 117 -43.56 -21.65 -40.51
N TYR A 118 -44.14 -22.84 -40.47
CA TYR A 118 -45.34 -23.19 -41.24
C TYR A 118 -46.64 -22.60 -40.69
N ARG A 119 -46.65 -22.03 -39.47
CA ARG A 119 -47.82 -21.38 -38.87
C ARG A 119 -47.92 -19.88 -39.16
N LEU A 120 -46.85 -19.30 -39.72
CA LEU A 120 -46.74 -17.89 -40.10
C LEU A 120 -47.01 -17.64 -41.59
N ALA A 121 -47.16 -18.70 -42.39
CA ALA A 121 -47.62 -18.68 -43.77
C ALA A 121 -49.12 -18.97 -43.83
#